data_AF-A0A8C0NHL3-F1
#
_entry.id   AF-A0A8C0NHL3-F1
#
_cell.length_a   1.000
_cell.length_b   1.000
_cell.length_c   1.000
_cell.angle_alpha   90.00
_cell.angle_beta   90.00
_cell.angle_gamma   90.00
#
_symmetry.space_group_name_H-M   'P 1'
#
loop_
_entity.id
_entity.type
_entity.pdbx_description
1 polymer ?
#
loop_
_entity_poly.entity_id
_entity_poly.type
_entity_poly.pdbx_seq_one_letter_code
_entity_poly.pdbx_strand_id
1 'polypeptide(L)'
;MTFNFTKIKKSSSSFELRTWDPEGVIFYGDTNSKDDWFVLGLRDGRPEIQLHNHLAQLTVGAGPRLDDGTWHQERLLLPPFAW
;
A
#
# COMPACT_ATOMS: atom_id res chain seq x y z
N MET A 1 -0.13 14.59 13.64
CA MET A 1 -1.52 14.97 13.28
C MET A 1 -2.44 13.94 13.90
N THR A 2 -3.58 14.31 14.47
CA THR A 2 -4.51 13.33 15.09
C THR A 2 -5.65 13.06 14.11
N PHE A 3 -5.64 11.90 13.47
CA PHE A 3 -6.69 11.50 12.55
C PHE A 3 -7.88 10.95 13.35
N ASN A 4 -9.07 11.53 13.13
CA ASN A 4 -10.29 11.00 13.75
C ASN A 4 -10.93 9.96 12.82
N PHE A 5 -10.56 8.70 13.02
CA PHE A 5 -11.02 7.56 12.22
C PHE A 5 -12.54 7.34 12.27
N THR A 6 -13.24 7.83 13.30
CA THR A 6 -14.72 7.72 13.38
C THR A 6 -15.45 8.48 12.27
N LYS A 7 -14.78 9.43 11.59
CA LYS A 7 -15.33 10.16 10.45
C LYS A 7 -15.04 9.49 9.11
N ILE A 8 -14.17 8.48 9.07
CA ILE A 8 -13.86 7.77 7.82
C ILE A 8 -15.01 6.83 7.49
N LYS A 9 -15.67 7.09 6.35
CA LYS A 9 -16.78 6.27 5.84
C LYS A 9 -16.31 5.19 4.85
N LYS A 10 -15.10 5.32 4.30
CA LYS A 10 -14.52 4.40 3.32
C LYS A 10 -12.99 4.39 3.46
N SER A 11 -12.41 3.20 3.61
CA SER A 11 -10.96 2.97 3.76
C SER A 11 -10.29 2.43 2.50
N SER A 12 -11.01 2.32 1.39
CA SER A 12 -10.45 1.82 0.13
C SER A 12 -9.76 2.94 -0.66
N SER A 13 -8.57 2.67 -1.17
CA SER A 13 -7.84 3.52 -2.11
C SER A 13 -7.80 2.87 -3.49
N SER A 14 -7.85 3.66 -4.56
CA SER A 14 -7.81 3.13 -5.93
C SER A 14 -7.13 4.14 -6.84
N PHE A 15 -6.24 3.66 -7.70
CA PHE A 15 -5.49 4.49 -8.65
C PHE A 15 -5.09 3.66 -9.88
N GLU A 16 -4.57 4.35 -10.90
CA GLU A 16 -3.94 3.71 -12.05
C GLU A 16 -2.44 4.00 -12.02
N LEU A 17 -1.62 3.01 -12.31
CA LEU A 17 -0.17 3.11 -12.32
C LEU A 17 0.37 2.63 -13.68
N ARG A 18 1.41 3.32 -14.17
CA ARG A 18 2.20 2.91 -15.31
C ARG A 18 3.66 3.21 -15.03
N THR A 19 4.52 2.19 -15.11
CA THR A 19 5.95 2.35 -14.91
C THR A 19 6.75 1.35 -15.74
N TRP A 20 8.03 1.65 -15.93
CA TRP A 20 9.06 0.71 -16.40
C TRP A 20 10.05 0.36 -15.29
N ASP A 21 9.87 0.96 -14.11
CA ASP A 21 10.74 0.76 -12.95
C ASP A 21 10.32 -0.51 -12.21
N PRO A 22 11.21 -1.51 -12.06
CA PRO A 22 10.88 -2.75 -11.35
C PRO A 22 10.86 -2.58 -9.82
N GLU A 23 11.36 -1.48 -9.25
CA GLU A 23 11.40 -1.29 -7.80
C GLU A 23 11.09 0.17 -7.41
N GLY A 24 10.26 0.36 -6.38
CA GLY A 24 9.97 1.71 -5.89
C GLY A 24 8.74 1.80 -5.00
N VAL A 25 8.59 2.91 -4.28
CA VAL A 25 7.42 3.17 -3.44
C VAL A 25 6.34 3.85 -4.28
N ILE A 26 5.14 3.27 -4.28
CA ILE A 26 3.96 3.84 -4.93
C ILE A 26 3.17 4.70 -3.93
N PHE A 27 2.94 4.15 -2.73
CA PHE A 27 2.14 4.80 -1.71
C PHE A 27 2.69 4.48 -0.31
N TYR A 28 2.71 5.49 0.55
CA TYR A 28 3.05 5.36 1.96
C TYR A 28 1.95 6.01 2.81
N GLY A 29 1.59 5.37 3.90
CA GLY A 29 0.70 5.94 4.89
C GLY A 29 1.10 5.51 6.29
N ASP A 30 0.99 6.43 7.24
CA ASP A 30 1.18 6.17 8.66
C ASP A 30 0.10 6.85 9.50
N THR A 31 -0.09 6.34 10.70
CA THR A 31 -0.76 7.09 11.78
C THR A 31 0.25 7.48 12.86
N ASN A 32 1.29 6.66 13.02
CA ASN A 32 2.46 6.88 13.85
C ASN A 32 3.69 6.29 13.14
N SER A 33 4.60 7.14 12.67
CA SER A 33 5.77 6.74 11.89
C SER A 33 6.71 5.74 12.56
N LYS A 34 6.62 5.55 13.89
CA LYS A 34 7.42 4.54 14.60
C LYS A 34 6.83 3.14 14.49
N ASP A 35 5.55 3.01 14.84
CA ASP A 35 4.96 1.72 15.19
C ASP A 35 3.64 1.44 14.45
N ASP A 36 3.19 2.32 13.55
CA ASP A 36 1.98 2.13 12.73
C ASP A 36 2.11 2.78 11.35
N TRP A 37 2.64 2.02 10.40
CA TRP A 37 2.90 2.43 9.03
C TRP A 37 2.63 1.31 8.02
N PHE A 38 2.35 1.72 6.78
CA PHE A 38 2.26 0.82 5.64
C PHE A 38 2.88 1.43 4.38
N VAL A 39 3.41 0.56 3.53
CA VAL A 39 4.00 0.87 2.23
C VAL A 39 3.35 -0.05 1.20
N LEU A 40 2.95 0.52 0.08
CA LEU A 40 2.77 -0.21 -1.16
C LEU A 40 3.88 0.21 -2.12
N GLY A 41 4.59 -0.77 -2.65
CA GLY A 41 5.64 -0.56 -3.64
C GLY A 41 5.65 -1.62 -4.71
N LEU A 42 6.68 -1.55 -5.55
CA LEU A 42 7.07 -2.58 -6.48
C LEU A 42 8.38 -3.20 -6.02
N ARG A 43 8.49 -4.51 -6.22
CA ARG A 43 9.73 -5.28 -6.08
C ARG A 43 9.76 -6.37 -7.13
N ASP A 44 10.86 -6.45 -7.89
CA ASP A 44 10.97 -7.32 -9.07
C ASP A 44 9.80 -7.14 -10.06
N GLY A 45 9.32 -5.90 -10.19
CA GLY A 45 8.19 -5.50 -11.03
C GLY A 45 6.82 -5.86 -10.47
N ARG A 46 6.74 -6.52 -9.30
CA ARG A 46 5.48 -6.97 -8.70
C ARG A 46 5.06 -6.08 -7.53
N PRO A 47 3.76 -5.90 -7.29
CA PRO A 47 3.27 -5.22 -6.10
C PRO A 47 3.73 -5.91 -4.81
N GLU A 48 4.28 -5.11 -3.89
CA GLU A 48 4.68 -5.53 -2.55
C GLU A 48 4.03 -4.61 -1.51
N ILE A 49 3.38 -5.21 -0.52
CA ILE A 49 2.85 -4.53 0.65
C ILE A 49 3.77 -4.81 1.83
N GLN A 50 4.22 -3.75 2.49
CA GLN A 50 4.84 -3.82 3.80
C GLN A 50 3.94 -3.11 4.80
N LEU A 51 3.68 -3.73 5.94
CA LEU A 51 2.88 -3.16 7.00
C LEU A 51 3.50 -3.50 8.34
N HIS A 52 3.52 -2.52 9.23
CA HIS A 52 3.94 -2.68 10.61
C HIS A 52 2.97 -1.92 11.50
N ASN A 53 2.27 -2.65 12.34
CA ASN A 53 1.41 -2.10 13.38
C ASN A 53 1.41 -2.97 14.64
N HIS A 54 0.65 -2.56 15.66
CA HIS A 54 0.56 -3.29 16.93
C HIS A 54 0.03 -4.73 16.80
N LEU A 55 -0.64 -5.07 15.69
CA LEU A 55 -1.26 -6.38 15.48
C LEU A 55 -0.45 -7.27 14.53
N ALA A 56 0.27 -6.68 13.57
CA ALA A 56 0.98 -7.42 12.54
C ALA A 56 2.20 -6.67 12.01
N GLN A 57 3.22 -7.44 11.65
CA GLN A 57 4.34 -7.00 10.84
C GLN A 57 4.49 -7.98 9.68
N LEU A 58 4.27 -7.49 8.46
CA LEU A 58 4.24 -8.35 7.27
C LEU A 58 4.85 -7.67 6.05
N THR A 59 5.42 -8.49 5.20
CA THR A 59 5.87 -8.13 3.84
C THR A 59 5.31 -9.18 2.90
N VAL A 60 4.49 -8.76 1.95
CA VAL A 60 3.77 -9.64 1.03
C VAL A 60 3.89 -9.10 -0.38
N GLY A 61 4.56 -9.85 -1.25
CA GLY A 61 4.52 -9.65 -2.70
C GLY A 61 3.36 -10.43 -3.31
N ALA A 62 2.52 -9.77 -4.11
CA ALA A 62 1.38 -10.41 -4.75
C ALA A 62 1.07 -9.80 -6.13
N GLY A 63 0.48 -10.60 -7.01
CA GLY A 63 0.00 -10.14 -8.32
C GLY A 63 1.02 -10.26 -9.47
N PRO A 64 0.60 -9.85 -10.68
CA PRO A 64 1.44 -9.85 -11.87
C PRO A 64 2.50 -8.73 -11.82
N ARG A 65 3.36 -8.70 -12.83
CA ARG A 65 4.29 -7.61 -13.03
C ARG A 65 3.56 -6.39 -13.59
N LEU A 66 3.89 -5.19 -13.09
CA LEU A 66 3.31 -3.90 -13.50
C LEU A 66 4.33 -2.97 -14.20
N ASP A 67 5.55 -3.46 -14.41
CA ASP A 67 6.69 -2.73 -14.98
C ASP A 67 6.78 -2.84 -16.52
N ASP A 68 5.65 -3.04 -17.19
CA ASP A 68 5.55 -3.26 -18.65
C ASP A 68 5.24 -1.98 -19.45
N GLY A 69 5.19 -0.82 -18.80
CA GLY A 69 4.88 0.45 -19.44
C GLY A 69 3.44 0.60 -19.91
N THR A 70 2.52 -0.27 -19.47
CA THR A 70 1.08 -0.14 -19.70
C THR A 70 0.36 0.37 -18.44
N TRP A 71 -0.88 0.83 -18.61
CA TRP A 71 -1.69 1.31 -17.49
C TRP A 71 -2.36 0.13 -16.78
N HIS A 72 -2.15 0.05 -15.47
CA HIS A 72 -2.76 -0.96 -14.59
C HIS A 72 -3.64 -0.29 -13.56
N GLN A 73 -4.85 -0.82 -13.35
CA GLN A 73 -5.74 -0.33 -12.30
C GLN A 73 -5.54 -1.11 -11.01
N GLU A 74 -5.10 -0.41 -9.97
CA GLU A 74 -4.87 -0.99 -8.64
C GLU A 74 -5.93 -0.52 -7.65
N ARG A 75 -6.45 -1.49 -6.88
CA ARG A 75 -7.42 -1.25 -5.80
C ARG A 75 -6.91 -1.89 -4.52
N LEU A 76 -6.63 -1.05 -3.54
CA LEU A 76 -6.22 -1.49 -2.21
C LEU A 76 -7.44 -1.56 -1.31
N LEU A 77 -7.69 -2.75 -0.80
CA LEU A 77 -8.59 -3.00 0.31
C LEU A 77 -7.71 -3.26 1.54
N LEU A 78 -7.45 -2.21 2.30
CA LEU A 78 -6.75 -2.36 3.57
C LEU A 78 -7.68 -3.08 4.55
N PRO A 79 -7.21 -4.14 5.22
CA PRO A 79 -8.01 -4.85 6.19
C PRO A 79 -8.36 -3.94 7.38
N PRO A 80 -9.44 -4.24 8.14
CA PRO A 80 -9.89 -3.38 9.23
C PRO A 80 -8.84 -3.12 10.31
N PHE A 81 -7.86 -4.02 10.45
CA PHE A 81 -6.77 -3.95 11.42
C PHE A 81 -5.58 -3.10 10.96
N ALA A 82 -5.62 -2.52 9.75
CA ALA A 82 -4.57 -1.66 9.23
C ALA A 82 -4.67 -0.18 9.70
N TRP A 83 -5.56 0.12 10.66
CA TRP A 83 -5.82 1.45 11.21
C TRP A 83 -6.06 1.38 12.72
#